data_AF-A0A2G8HUS2-F1
#
_entry.id   AF-A0A2G8HUS2-F1
#
_cell.length_a   1.000
_cell.length_b   1.000
_cell.length_c   1.000
_cell.angle_alpha   90.00
_cell.angle_beta   90.00
_cell.angle_gamma   90.00
#
_symmetry.space_group_name_H-M   'P 1'
#
loop_
_entity.id
_entity.type
_entity.pdbx_description
1 polymer ?
#
loop_
_entity_poly.entity_id
_entity_poly.type
_entity_poly.pdbx_seq_one_letter_code
_entity_poly.pdbx_strand_id
1 'polypeptide(L)'
;MRFLLLTLSILTIFSAYSQDERSFRELFSAELDKEVRDEVAEDAKYVVTTPLYKIDLDGDFRKESIFYEFKDGKSWIHFLNYDETRLKSFKLEVNGYGAKVYKVRVRNLSKDTLGLVFFFYEGLTKYTEINSTVRLYFVTIDNKDLSKIYMEKGPIFWEEKRTHQGHYFQRPNELSFVDFNKNGTKEILVKQGNTANVFMYLKRGKWLKF
;
A
#
# COMPACT_ATOMS: atom_id res chain seq x y z
N MET A 1 17.12 -46.57 44.68
CA MET A 1 16.34 -45.30 44.64
C MET A 1 17.08 -44.11 44.04
N ARG A 2 18.40 -43.91 44.26
CA ARG A 2 19.14 -42.76 43.70
C ARG A 2 19.12 -42.64 42.16
N PHE A 3 19.17 -43.75 41.41
CA PHE A 3 19.12 -43.73 39.94
C PHE A 3 17.72 -43.54 39.35
N LEU A 4 16.66 -43.79 40.12
CA LEU A 4 15.27 -43.61 39.68
C LEU A 4 14.86 -42.13 39.72
N LEU A 5 15.37 -41.38 40.71
CA LEU A 5 15.19 -39.94 40.79
C LEU A 5 15.91 -39.22 39.65
N LEU A 6 17.12 -39.65 39.30
CA LEU A 6 17.89 -39.03 38.22
C LEU A 6 17.22 -39.20 36.85
N THR A 7 16.65 -40.38 36.59
CA THR A 7 15.94 -40.67 35.33
C THR A 7 14.61 -39.92 35.23
N LEU A 8 13.89 -39.75 36.34
CA LEU A 8 12.66 -38.96 36.37
C LEU A 8 12.93 -37.46 36.13
N SER A 9 14.02 -36.91 36.67
CA SER A 9 14.42 -35.51 36.43
C SER A 9 14.78 -35.25 34.97
N ILE A 10 15.49 -36.19 34.33
CA ILE A 10 15.90 -36.04 32.93
C ILE A 10 14.67 -36.06 32.00
N LEU A 11 13.68 -36.91 32.26
CA LEU A 11 12.44 -36.97 31.47
C LEU A 11 11.61 -35.68 31.58
N THR A 12 11.61 -35.00 32.71
CA THR A 12 10.88 -33.71 32.88
C THR A 12 11.52 -32.55 32.12
N ILE A 13 12.84 -32.58 31.90
CA ILE A 13 13.56 -31.51 31.18
C ILE A 13 13.30 -31.60 29.68
N PHE A 14 13.23 -32.79 29.10
CA PHE A 14 12.95 -32.96 27.66
C PHE A 14 11.51 -32.59 27.26
N SER A 15 10.53 -32.74 28.16
CA SER A 15 9.16 -32.29 27.90
C SER A 15 9.01 -30.77 27.83
N ALA A 16 9.83 -30.02 28.58
CA ALA A 16 9.77 -28.56 28.61
C ALA A 16 10.19 -27.92 27.27
N TYR A 17 11.21 -28.47 26.60
CA TYR A 17 11.68 -27.94 25.31
C TYR A 17 10.71 -28.13 24.14
N SER A 18 9.71 -29.02 24.28
CA SER A 18 8.77 -29.36 23.19
C SER A 18 7.44 -28.59 23.22
N GLN A 19 7.07 -28.03 24.38
CA GLN A 19 5.82 -27.27 24.51
C GLN A 19 5.96 -25.88 23.90
N ASP A 20 7.11 -25.23 24.09
CA ASP A 20 7.37 -23.90 23.55
C ASP A 20 7.47 -23.95 22.02
N GLU A 21 8.20 -24.92 21.46
CA GLU A 21 8.31 -25.11 20.00
C GLU A 21 6.94 -25.34 19.36
N ARG A 22 6.09 -26.17 19.97
CA ARG A 22 4.73 -26.40 19.47
C ARG A 22 3.89 -25.12 19.52
N SER A 23 3.98 -24.36 20.59
CA SER A 23 3.26 -23.10 20.75
C SER A 23 3.71 -22.05 19.73
N PHE A 24 5.02 -21.93 19.51
CA PHE A 24 5.57 -21.07 18.46
C PHE A 24 5.16 -21.54 17.07
N ARG A 25 5.20 -22.85 16.82
CA ARG A 25 4.79 -23.42 15.53
C ARG A 25 3.31 -23.16 15.27
N GLU A 26 2.44 -23.34 16.25
CA GLU A 26 1.01 -23.04 16.13
C GLU A 26 0.77 -21.53 15.92
N LEU A 27 1.52 -20.65 16.60
CA LEU A 27 1.43 -19.21 16.40
C LEU A 27 1.85 -18.78 14.98
N PHE A 28 3.00 -19.26 14.51
CA PHE A 28 3.53 -18.93 13.19
C PHE A 28 2.78 -19.65 12.07
N SER A 29 2.32 -20.88 12.27
CA SER A 29 1.49 -21.58 11.29
C SER A 29 0.11 -20.96 11.20
N ALA A 30 -0.47 -20.47 12.30
CA ALA A 30 -1.72 -19.74 12.27
C ALA A 30 -1.57 -18.39 11.56
N GLU A 31 -0.41 -17.72 11.69
CA GLU A 31 -0.13 -16.48 10.96
C GLU A 31 0.05 -16.74 9.46
N LEU A 32 0.79 -17.79 9.09
CA LEU A 32 0.93 -18.27 7.71
C LEU A 32 -0.41 -18.71 7.10
N ASP A 33 -1.21 -19.50 7.82
CA ASP A 33 -2.53 -19.94 7.35
C ASP A 33 -3.53 -18.79 7.26
N LYS A 34 -3.36 -17.73 8.06
CA LYS A 34 -4.20 -16.52 7.99
C LYS A 34 -3.90 -15.70 6.75
N GLU A 35 -2.63 -15.61 6.33
CA GLU A 35 -2.27 -15.00 5.04
C GLU A 35 -2.84 -15.80 3.86
N VAL A 36 -2.81 -17.14 3.92
CA VAL A 36 -3.37 -18.02 2.88
C VAL A 36 -4.91 -17.99 2.87
N ARG A 37 -5.57 -17.95 4.04
CA ARG A 37 -7.04 -17.79 4.14
C ARG A 37 -7.52 -16.42 3.69
N ASP A 38 -6.75 -15.36 3.90
CA ASP A 38 -7.08 -14.01 3.44
C ASP A 38 -7.16 -13.91 1.89
N GLU A 39 -6.59 -14.87 1.16
CA GLU A 39 -6.70 -15.02 -0.30
C GLU A 39 -7.91 -15.85 -0.75
N VAL A 40 -8.43 -16.73 0.12
CA VAL A 40 -9.69 -17.46 -0.16
C VAL A 40 -10.83 -16.49 0.14
N ALA A 41 -11.47 -15.99 -0.93
CA ALA A 41 -12.54 -15.02 -0.85
C ALA A 41 -13.71 -15.52 0.02
N GLU A 42 -13.68 -15.23 1.32
CA GLU A 42 -14.90 -15.17 2.12
C GLU A 42 -15.78 -14.08 1.50
N ASP A 43 -17.08 -14.35 1.36
CA ASP A 43 -18.05 -13.38 0.86
C ASP A 43 -18.00 -12.14 1.76
N ALA A 44 -17.50 -11.03 1.19
CA ALA A 44 -17.32 -9.81 1.95
C ALA A 44 -18.69 -9.28 2.41
N LYS A 45 -18.80 -8.91 3.69
CA LYS A 45 -20.06 -8.44 4.28
C LYS A 45 -20.34 -7.00 3.90
N TYR A 46 -19.30 -6.18 3.87
CA TYR A 46 -19.39 -4.76 3.53
C TYR A 46 -18.46 -4.45 2.36
N VAL A 47 -19.05 -3.97 1.26
CA VAL A 47 -18.31 -3.56 0.07
C VAL A 47 -18.76 -2.16 -0.33
N VAL A 48 -17.81 -1.28 -0.54
CA VAL A 48 -18.02 0.08 -1.03
C VAL A 48 -17.09 0.31 -2.22
N THR A 49 -17.66 0.73 -3.36
CA THR A 49 -16.92 0.99 -4.58
C THR A 49 -17.11 2.43 -5.05
N THR A 50 -16.07 3.02 -5.63
CA THR A 50 -16.23 4.26 -6.40
C THR A 50 -16.78 3.98 -7.80
N PRO A 51 -17.28 5.00 -8.52
CA PRO A 51 -17.51 4.88 -9.95
C PRO A 51 -16.26 4.46 -10.72
N LEU A 52 -16.46 3.90 -11.91
CA LEU A 52 -15.39 3.57 -12.85
C LEU A 52 -14.87 4.84 -13.51
N TYR A 53 -13.62 5.21 -13.22
CA TYR A 53 -12.95 6.34 -13.88
C TYR A 53 -12.26 5.86 -15.15
N LYS A 54 -12.72 6.34 -16.31
CA LYS A 54 -12.23 5.91 -17.63
C LYS A 54 -11.09 6.79 -18.13
N ILE A 55 -9.91 6.21 -18.31
CA ILE A 55 -8.68 6.89 -18.74
C ILE A 55 -7.98 6.01 -19.76
N ASP A 56 -7.48 6.60 -20.84
CA ASP A 56 -6.62 5.92 -21.81
C ASP A 56 -5.22 5.76 -21.19
N LEU A 57 -4.85 4.51 -20.87
CA LEU A 57 -3.63 4.18 -20.13
C LEU A 57 -2.47 3.72 -21.03
N ASP A 58 -2.75 3.20 -22.22
CA ASP A 58 -1.73 2.74 -23.19
C ASP A 58 -1.62 3.63 -24.43
N GLY A 59 -2.55 4.57 -24.62
CA GLY A 59 -2.57 5.50 -25.74
C GLY A 59 -3.14 4.90 -27.03
N ASP A 60 -3.97 3.85 -26.94
CA ASP A 60 -4.66 3.24 -28.07
C ASP A 60 -6.05 3.86 -28.38
N PHE A 61 -6.42 4.93 -27.66
CA PHE A 61 -7.72 5.63 -27.69
C PHE A 61 -8.91 4.84 -27.14
N ARG A 62 -8.69 3.62 -26.64
CA ARG A 62 -9.63 2.93 -25.74
C ARG A 62 -9.36 3.43 -24.33
N LYS A 63 -10.36 3.26 -23.46
CA LYS A 63 -10.29 3.77 -22.09
C LYS A 63 -10.45 2.62 -21.13
N GLU A 64 -9.37 2.33 -20.43
CA GLU A 64 -9.33 1.45 -19.28
C GLU A 64 -10.07 2.11 -18.12
N SER A 65 -10.54 1.30 -17.18
CA SER A 65 -11.26 1.79 -16.01
C SER A 65 -10.42 1.60 -14.75
N ILE A 66 -10.39 2.63 -13.90
CA ILE A 66 -9.78 2.57 -12.57
C ILE A 66 -10.88 2.80 -11.55
N PHE A 67 -10.93 1.99 -10.51
CA PHE A 67 -11.82 2.23 -9.36
C PHE A 67 -11.18 1.81 -8.05
N TYR A 68 -11.71 2.39 -6.97
CA TYR A 68 -11.37 2.08 -5.61
C TYR A 68 -12.44 1.18 -5.00
N GLU A 69 -12.02 0.12 -4.31
CA GLU A 69 -12.85 -0.80 -3.55
C GLU A 69 -12.41 -0.79 -2.09
N PHE A 70 -13.37 -0.70 -1.19
CA PHE A 70 -13.19 -0.96 0.23
C PHE A 70 -14.06 -2.13 0.63
N LYS A 71 -13.43 -3.21 1.10
CA LYS A 71 -14.13 -4.42 1.54
C LYS A 71 -13.64 -4.84 2.92
N ASP A 72 -14.57 -4.93 3.88
CA ASP A 72 -14.30 -5.41 5.24
C ASP A 72 -13.02 -4.85 5.89
N GLY A 73 -12.77 -3.54 5.75
CA GLY A 73 -11.57 -2.89 6.32
C GLY A 73 -10.34 -2.87 5.40
N LYS A 74 -10.36 -3.58 4.27
CA LYS A 74 -9.27 -3.65 3.30
C LYS A 74 -9.56 -2.73 2.10
N SER A 75 -8.58 -1.92 1.73
CA SER A 75 -8.66 -1.00 0.59
C SER A 75 -7.92 -1.55 -0.61
N TRP A 76 -8.49 -1.38 -1.80
CA TRP A 76 -7.91 -1.82 -3.06
C TRP A 76 -8.09 -0.78 -4.16
N ILE A 77 -7.13 -0.72 -5.08
CA ILE A 77 -7.28 -0.07 -6.38
C ILE A 77 -7.29 -1.14 -7.43
N HIS A 78 -8.27 -1.08 -8.33
CA HIS A 78 -8.41 -2.00 -9.44
C HIS A 78 -8.22 -1.28 -10.76
N PHE A 79 -7.48 -1.94 -11.66
CA PHE A 79 -7.33 -1.60 -13.06
C PHE A 79 -8.10 -2.61 -13.87
N LEU A 80 -9.02 -2.12 -14.69
CA LEU A 80 -9.81 -2.90 -15.63
C LEU A 80 -9.45 -2.49 -17.05
N ASN A 81 -9.48 -3.47 -17.95
CA ASN A 81 -9.33 -3.26 -19.37
C ASN A 81 -10.57 -2.54 -19.94
N TYR A 82 -10.55 -2.17 -21.22
CA TYR A 82 -11.67 -1.50 -21.88
C TYR A 82 -12.98 -2.31 -21.86
N ASP A 83 -12.87 -3.64 -21.80
CA ASP A 83 -13.98 -4.60 -21.70
C ASP A 83 -14.35 -4.94 -20.24
N GLU A 84 -13.85 -4.16 -19.28
CA GLU A 84 -14.08 -4.29 -17.84
C GLU A 84 -13.48 -5.57 -17.21
N THR A 85 -12.69 -6.33 -17.97
CA THR A 85 -11.90 -7.44 -17.42
C THR A 85 -10.78 -6.93 -16.51
N ARG A 86 -10.50 -7.66 -15.43
CA ARG A 86 -9.54 -7.21 -14.42
C ARG A 86 -8.10 -7.41 -14.87
N LEU A 87 -7.35 -6.32 -15.02
CA LEU A 87 -5.94 -6.33 -15.36
C LEU A 87 -5.07 -6.55 -14.12
N LYS A 88 -5.27 -5.71 -13.09
CA LYS A 88 -4.47 -5.75 -11.87
C LYS A 88 -5.20 -5.13 -10.69
N SER A 89 -4.87 -5.60 -9.50
CA SER A 89 -5.39 -5.07 -8.24
C SER A 89 -4.25 -4.83 -7.27
N PHE A 90 -4.32 -3.73 -6.54
CA PHE A 90 -3.31 -3.38 -5.56
C PHE A 90 -3.96 -3.07 -4.22
N LYS A 91 -3.48 -3.74 -3.17
CA LYS A 91 -3.91 -3.49 -1.79
C LYS A 91 -3.28 -2.19 -1.30
N LEU A 92 -4.08 -1.36 -0.64
CA LEU A 92 -3.62 -0.16 0.04
C LEU A 92 -3.64 -0.41 1.55
N GLU A 93 -2.66 0.17 2.24
CA GLU A 93 -2.57 0.07 3.69
C GLU A 93 -3.47 1.09 4.37
N VAL A 94 -4.46 0.60 5.10
CA VAL A 94 -5.41 1.40 5.88
C VAL A 94 -4.87 1.60 7.29
N ASN A 95 -4.97 2.82 7.81
CA ASN A 95 -4.56 3.17 9.17
C ASN A 95 -5.74 3.61 10.07
N GLY A 96 -6.90 3.95 9.49
CA GLY A 96 -8.04 4.43 10.26
C GLY A 96 -9.38 4.37 9.51
N TYR A 97 -10.39 5.04 10.08
CA TYR A 97 -11.73 5.07 9.52
C TYR A 97 -11.86 6.01 8.32
N GLY A 98 -12.70 5.64 7.34
CA GLY A 98 -13.02 6.48 6.20
C GLY A 98 -11.89 6.60 5.17
N ALA A 99 -10.99 5.60 5.13
CA ALA A 99 -9.91 5.54 4.17
C ALA A 99 -10.43 5.55 2.72
N LYS A 100 -9.80 6.35 1.86
CA LYS A 100 -10.25 6.53 0.46
C LYS A 100 -9.18 7.14 -0.41
N VAL A 101 -9.19 6.76 -1.69
CA VAL A 101 -8.51 7.53 -2.74
C VAL A 101 -9.36 8.76 -3.05
N TYR A 102 -8.80 9.96 -2.89
CA TYR A 102 -9.53 11.20 -3.15
C TYR A 102 -9.00 11.99 -4.35
N LYS A 103 -7.81 11.63 -4.85
CA LYS A 103 -7.21 12.27 -6.03
C LYS A 103 -6.25 11.32 -6.73
N VAL A 104 -6.25 11.38 -8.05
CA VAL A 104 -5.26 10.73 -8.91
C VAL A 104 -4.64 11.79 -9.80
N ARG A 105 -3.31 11.79 -9.93
CA ARG A 105 -2.59 12.67 -10.85
C ARG A 105 -1.87 11.81 -11.88
N VAL A 106 -2.19 12.02 -13.16
CA VAL A 106 -1.62 11.28 -14.28
C VAL A 106 -0.57 12.15 -14.97
N ARG A 107 0.64 11.62 -15.19
CA ARG A 107 1.74 12.28 -15.89
C ARG A 107 2.65 11.27 -16.59
N ASN A 108 3.07 11.59 -17.80
CA ASN A 108 4.16 10.87 -18.46
C ASN A 108 5.49 11.17 -17.75
N LEU A 109 6.13 10.12 -17.23
CA LEU A 109 7.46 10.19 -16.64
C LEU A 109 8.51 10.26 -17.73
N SER A 110 8.38 9.42 -18.75
CA SER A 110 9.19 9.45 -19.98
C SER A 110 8.27 9.33 -21.20
N LYS A 111 8.83 9.13 -22.40
CA LYS A 111 8.04 8.85 -23.61
C LYS A 111 7.30 7.51 -23.53
N ASP A 112 7.87 6.55 -22.80
CA ASP A 112 7.41 5.16 -22.78
C ASP A 112 6.81 4.75 -21.43
N THR A 113 6.97 5.55 -20.38
CA THR A 113 6.42 5.26 -19.04
C THR A 113 5.37 6.29 -18.63
N LEU A 114 4.14 5.80 -18.41
CA LEU A 114 3.06 6.54 -17.78
C LEU A 114 3.15 6.40 -16.26
N GLY A 115 3.08 7.52 -15.54
CA GLY A 115 3.03 7.57 -14.08
C GLY A 115 1.67 8.06 -13.58
N LEU A 116 1.12 7.35 -12.61
CA LEU A 116 -0.07 7.76 -11.86
C LEU A 116 0.30 7.90 -10.39
N VAL A 117 -0.07 9.03 -9.79
CA VAL A 117 0.11 9.28 -8.35
C VAL A 117 -1.25 9.29 -7.68
N PHE A 118 -1.52 8.26 -6.88
CA PHE A 118 -2.71 8.16 -6.06
C PHE A 118 -2.48 8.84 -4.72
N PHE A 119 -3.40 9.73 -4.35
CA PHE A 119 -3.44 10.36 -3.04
C PHE A 119 -4.44 9.59 -2.19
N PHE A 120 -3.94 8.75 -1.31
CA PHE A 120 -4.73 7.87 -0.48
C PHE A 120 -4.82 8.42 0.94
N TYR A 121 -6.02 8.79 1.38
CA TYR A 121 -6.31 9.08 2.77
C TYR A 121 -6.34 7.76 3.53
N GLU A 122 -5.36 7.56 4.43
CA GLU A 122 -5.17 6.30 5.17
C GLU A 122 -6.25 6.09 6.23
N GLY A 123 -7.04 7.13 6.52
CA GLY A 123 -8.16 7.09 7.43
C GLY A 123 -7.90 7.85 8.73
N LEU A 124 -8.99 8.29 9.35
CA LEU A 124 -8.97 9.01 10.61
C LEU A 124 -8.76 8.05 11.78
N THR A 125 -7.78 8.35 12.62
CA THR A 125 -7.62 7.74 13.94
C THR A 125 -8.00 8.76 15.02
N LYS A 126 -8.78 8.32 16.00
CA LYS A 126 -9.21 9.15 17.13
C LYS A 126 -9.04 8.37 18.42
N TYR A 127 -8.10 8.82 19.26
CA TYR A 127 -7.92 8.30 20.61
C TYR A 127 -8.12 9.44 21.62
N THR A 128 -7.10 10.26 21.84
CA THR A 128 -7.18 11.54 22.56
C THR A 128 -7.13 12.75 21.62
N GLU A 129 -6.43 12.58 20.49
CA GLU A 129 -6.28 13.55 19.40
C GLU A 129 -6.79 12.92 18.09
N ILE A 130 -7.16 13.78 17.14
CA ILE A 130 -7.47 13.35 15.77
C ILE A 130 -6.16 13.36 15.00
N ASN A 131 -5.80 12.23 14.40
CA ASN A 131 -4.67 12.12 13.49
C ASN A 131 -5.10 11.41 12.20
N SER A 132 -4.67 11.93 11.07
CA SER A 132 -4.83 11.26 9.78
C SER A 132 -3.69 11.62 8.84
N THR A 133 -3.44 10.77 7.87
CA THR A 133 -2.36 10.92 6.90
C THR A 133 -2.89 10.66 5.51
N VAL A 134 -2.33 11.38 4.55
CA VAL A 134 -2.43 11.03 3.13
C VAL A 134 -1.11 10.50 2.67
N ARG A 135 -1.12 9.29 2.13
CA ARG A 135 0.03 8.65 1.51
C ARG A 135 -0.06 8.67 -0.01
N LEU A 136 1.08 8.87 -0.66
CA LEU A 136 1.19 8.71 -2.09
C LEU A 136 1.43 7.25 -2.46
N TYR A 137 0.78 6.77 -3.51
CA TYR A 137 1.15 5.53 -4.19
C TYR A 137 1.49 5.85 -5.64
N PHE A 138 2.64 5.36 -6.09
CA PHE A 138 3.14 5.58 -7.44
C PHE A 138 2.85 4.36 -8.27
N VAL A 139 1.95 4.50 -9.23
CA VAL A 139 1.70 3.47 -10.23
C VAL A 139 2.45 3.83 -11.51
N THR A 140 3.09 2.84 -12.12
CA THR A 140 3.81 2.99 -13.39
C THR A 140 3.32 1.96 -14.39
N ILE A 141 3.16 2.38 -15.64
CA ILE A 141 2.82 1.53 -16.78
C ILE A 141 3.94 1.71 -17.80
N ASP A 142 4.70 0.65 -18.03
CA ASP A 142 5.88 0.70 -18.90
C ASP A 142 5.58 0.24 -20.31
N ASN A 143 6.11 0.96 -21.30
CA ASN A 143 6.02 0.68 -22.73
C ASN A 143 4.58 0.54 -23.24
N LYS A 144 3.63 1.26 -22.62
CA LYS A 144 2.21 1.19 -22.99
C LYS A 144 1.64 -0.22 -22.93
N ASP A 145 2.20 -1.07 -22.07
CA ASP A 145 1.80 -2.46 -21.93
C ASP A 145 1.04 -2.61 -20.61
N LEU A 146 -0.27 -2.88 -20.70
CA LEU A 146 -1.17 -3.03 -19.56
C LEU A 146 -0.86 -4.26 -18.68
N SER A 147 0.00 -5.19 -19.14
CA SER A 147 0.55 -6.25 -18.28
C SER A 147 1.64 -5.74 -17.33
N LYS A 148 2.29 -4.62 -17.68
CA LYS A 148 3.42 -4.01 -16.98
C LYS A 148 2.99 -2.86 -16.06
N ILE A 149 1.91 -3.07 -15.31
CA ILE A 149 1.45 -2.14 -14.27
C ILE A 149 2.14 -2.49 -12.95
N TYR A 150 2.80 -1.53 -12.32
CA TYR A 150 3.47 -1.71 -11.03
C TYR A 150 3.05 -0.62 -10.06
N MET A 151 3.01 -0.92 -8.76
CA MET A 151 2.73 0.06 -7.72
C MET A 151 3.84 0.06 -6.68
N GLU A 152 4.29 1.25 -6.31
CA GLU A 152 5.23 1.49 -5.23
C GLU A 152 4.59 2.39 -4.17
N LYS A 153 4.80 2.07 -2.90
CA LYS A 153 4.36 2.89 -1.77
C LYS A 153 5.28 4.10 -1.62
N GLY A 154 4.69 5.29 -1.69
CA GLY A 154 5.37 6.57 -1.56
C GLY A 154 5.32 7.16 -0.13
N PRO A 155 5.79 8.41 0.01
CA PRO A 155 5.85 9.10 1.29
C PRO A 155 4.48 9.64 1.70
N ILE A 156 4.41 10.14 2.93
CA ILE A 156 3.26 10.91 3.40
C ILE A 156 3.26 12.26 2.68
N PHE A 157 2.13 12.61 2.09
CA PHE A 157 1.92 13.86 1.38
C PHE A 157 1.38 14.96 2.30
N TRP A 158 0.51 14.63 3.24
CA TRP A 158 0.09 15.56 4.28
C TRP A 158 -0.45 14.84 5.48
N GLU A 159 -0.44 15.55 6.60
CA GLU A 159 -0.94 15.08 7.89
C GLU A 159 -2.05 16.02 8.38
N GLU A 160 -3.13 15.43 8.86
CA GLU A 160 -4.20 16.06 9.59
C GLU A 160 -3.96 15.84 11.08
N LYS A 161 -3.97 16.91 11.86
CA LYS A 161 -3.90 16.80 13.31
C LYS A 161 -4.83 17.77 14.01
N ARG A 162 -5.62 17.28 14.96
CA ARG A 162 -6.32 18.11 15.94
C ARG A 162 -5.87 17.76 17.35
N THR A 163 -5.26 18.73 18.03
CA THR A 163 -4.77 18.54 19.40
C THR A 163 -5.90 18.54 20.42
N HIS A 164 -5.61 18.06 21.62
CA HIS A 164 -6.57 18.08 22.73
C HIS A 164 -7.05 19.51 23.09
N GLN A 165 -6.19 20.51 22.91
CA GLN A 165 -6.50 21.94 23.10
C GLN A 165 -7.38 22.53 21.98
N GLY A 166 -7.75 21.73 20.98
CA GLY A 166 -8.64 22.12 19.89
C GLY A 166 -7.94 22.74 18.68
N HIS A 167 -6.62 22.92 18.71
CA HIS A 167 -5.87 23.44 17.57
C HIS A 167 -5.85 22.43 16.41
N TYR A 168 -6.17 22.91 15.21
CA TYR A 168 -6.21 22.12 13.99
C TYR A 168 -5.06 22.52 13.06
N PHE A 169 -4.37 21.52 12.50
CA PHE A 169 -3.31 21.72 11.54
C PHE A 169 -3.45 20.75 10.38
N GLN A 170 -3.26 21.28 9.18
CA GLN A 170 -3.12 20.51 7.94
C GLN A 170 -1.98 21.13 7.13
N ARG A 171 -0.99 20.33 6.75
CA ARG A 171 0.17 20.83 6.00
C ARG A 171 0.42 19.98 4.76
N PRO A 172 -0.02 20.45 3.57
CA PRO A 172 0.28 19.77 2.32
C PRO A 172 1.72 19.95 1.90
N ASN A 173 2.37 18.84 1.56
CA ASN A 173 3.67 18.84 0.87
C ASN A 173 3.48 19.25 -0.59
N GLU A 174 4.58 19.59 -1.26
CA GLU A 174 4.58 19.91 -2.68
C GLU A 174 5.00 18.67 -3.49
N LEU A 175 4.23 18.34 -4.55
CA LEU A 175 4.54 17.23 -5.46
C LEU A 175 4.88 17.78 -6.85
N SER A 176 6.10 17.49 -7.29
CA SER A 176 6.65 17.94 -8.57
C SER A 176 7.24 16.77 -9.36
N PHE A 177 7.26 16.91 -10.69
CA PHE A 177 7.88 15.94 -11.62
C PHE A 177 8.99 16.65 -12.37
N VAL A 178 10.23 16.27 -12.12
CA VAL A 178 11.42 16.99 -12.61
C VAL A 178 12.40 15.97 -13.13
N ASP A 179 13.00 16.21 -14.29
CA ASP A 179 14.11 15.42 -14.83
C ASP A 179 15.44 16.04 -14.36
N PHE A 180 15.94 15.57 -13.22
CA PHE A 180 17.13 16.12 -12.57
C PHE A 180 18.42 15.76 -13.29
N ASN A 181 18.50 14.56 -13.86
CA ASN A 181 19.70 14.04 -14.52
C ASN A 181 19.68 14.23 -16.05
N LYS A 182 18.60 14.80 -16.60
CA LYS A 182 18.39 15.06 -18.04
C LYS A 182 18.39 13.78 -18.88
N ASN A 183 17.95 12.66 -18.33
CA ASN A 183 17.90 11.38 -19.03
C ASN A 183 16.58 11.14 -19.79
N GLY A 184 15.65 12.10 -19.76
CA GLY A 184 14.34 12.01 -20.38
C GLY A 184 13.28 11.30 -19.54
N THR A 185 13.60 10.90 -18.30
CA THR A 185 12.68 10.33 -17.33
C THR A 185 12.59 11.27 -16.13
N LYS A 186 11.39 11.78 -15.87
CA LYS A 186 11.14 12.64 -14.72
C LYS A 186 11.13 11.82 -13.44
N GLU A 187 11.88 12.28 -12.45
CA GLU A 187 11.78 11.87 -11.07
C GLU A 187 10.54 12.49 -10.39
N ILE A 188 10.09 11.85 -9.31
CA ILE A 188 9.04 12.37 -8.44
C ILE A 188 9.71 13.04 -7.22
N LEU A 189 9.46 14.34 -7.06
CA LEU A 189 9.92 15.13 -5.91
C LEU A 189 8.75 15.41 -4.98
N VAL A 190 8.90 15.07 -3.70
CA VAL A 190 7.96 15.44 -2.63
C VAL A 190 8.68 16.33 -1.62
N LYS A 191 8.37 17.62 -1.62
CA LYS A 191 9.02 18.62 -0.75
C LYS A 191 8.17 18.90 0.48
N GLN A 192 8.80 18.81 1.66
CA GLN A 192 8.21 19.10 2.96
C GLN A 192 9.06 20.15 3.69
N GLY A 193 8.67 21.42 3.55
CA GLY A 193 9.45 22.55 4.06
C GLY A 193 10.86 22.57 3.45
N ASN A 194 11.87 22.38 4.30
CA ASN A 194 13.28 22.34 3.90
C ASN A 194 13.80 20.94 3.55
N THR A 195 12.98 19.91 3.74
CA THR A 195 13.31 18.52 3.38
C THR A 195 12.64 18.14 2.07
N ALA A 196 13.23 17.20 1.35
CA ALA A 196 12.69 16.68 0.10
C ALA A 196 12.97 15.18 0.01
N ASN A 197 11.98 14.44 -0.45
CA ASN A 197 12.13 13.05 -0.83
C ASN A 197 12.16 12.98 -2.36
N VAL A 198 13.17 12.36 -2.93
CA VAL A 198 13.31 12.19 -4.39
C VAL A 198 13.19 10.72 -4.74
N PHE A 199 12.31 10.41 -5.69
CA PHE A 199 12.11 9.07 -6.21
C PHE A 199 12.56 9.02 -7.66
N MET A 200 13.65 8.31 -7.93
CA MET A 200 14.17 8.09 -9.27
C MET A 200 13.70 6.76 -9.83
N TYR A 201 13.09 6.80 -11.01
CA TYR A 201 12.53 5.59 -11.61
C TYR A 201 13.62 4.75 -12.29
N LEU A 202 13.78 3.51 -11.85
CA LEU A 202 14.77 2.56 -12.37
C LEU A 202 14.21 1.59 -13.42
N LYS A 203 12.92 1.74 -13.79
CA LYS A 203 12.11 0.83 -14.64
C LYS A 203 11.49 -0.36 -13.88
N ARG A 204 10.47 -0.96 -14.48
CA ARG A 204 9.75 -2.14 -13.97
C ARG A 204 9.20 -1.93 -12.55
N GLY A 205 8.67 -0.74 -12.28
CA GLY A 205 8.12 -0.39 -10.97
C GLY A 205 9.15 -0.14 -9.88
N LYS A 206 10.47 -0.21 -10.15
CA LYS A 206 11.50 0.01 -9.14
C LYS A 206 11.86 1.49 -9.03
N TRP A 207 12.05 1.93 -7.79
CA TRP A 207 12.39 3.31 -7.46
C TRP A 207 13.61 3.37 -6.56
N LEU A 208 14.56 4.24 -6.89
CA LEU A 208 15.64 4.66 -6.01
C LEU A 208 15.16 5.85 -5.18
N LYS A 209 15.40 5.83 -3.86
CA LYS A 209 14.85 6.79 -2.90
C LYS A 209 15.99 7.58 -2.26
N PHE A 210 15.86 8.89 -2.21
CA PHE A 210 16.80 9.82 -1.58
C PHE A 210 16.07 10.76 -0.63
#